data_AF-A0AAE0Q181-F1
#
_entry.id   AF-A0AAE0Q181-F1
#
_cell.length_a   1.000
_cell.length_b   1.000
_cell.length_c   1.000
_cell.angle_alpha   90.00
_cell.angle_beta   90.00
_cell.angle_gamma   90.00
#
_symmetry.space_group_name_H-M   'P 1'
#
loop_
_entity.id
_entity.type
_entity.pdbx_description
1 polymer ?
#
loop_
_entity_poly.entity_id
_entity_poly.type
_entity_poly.pdbx_seq_one_letter_code
_entity_poly.pdbx_strand_id
1 'polypeptide(L)'
;MQRAQRNVPLYLAEERSRKDKEEEKLLLLAQKHRDEQFFQREQAKQEQKQQSNRKMAAFNLGVAETLRGKKSARSSQFEGSYIFGRRPVTPPKLLKQRCYMQELTEQLTQRRLNHTQRCQDQELTERLHQIQLADEFAKMKSQERLQKKENMKRLQKALDIQLEHPSPGLPARQPDSDGPVFGVWDGAPDLLAEQKLRAQRVCEEQQNAARCKRKDALCSRLSEQRKERDMLQRNHQELIAGRINRYERLRNLKTALEDAWFRSADLKHCRDMEERAFIRSGGRLLMDQCEQYRRCFQCKRKTTNCGESNIWKESHYIPGSRLMV
;
A
#
# COMPACT_ATOMS: atom_id res chain seq x y z
N MET A 1 20.98 71.58 -34.21
CA MET A 1 22.31 70.94 -34.36
C MET A 1 22.97 70.53 -33.03
N GLN A 2 22.81 71.26 -31.91
CA GLN A 2 23.53 70.96 -30.65
C GLN A 2 23.05 69.73 -29.83
N ARG A 3 21.85 69.17 -30.06
CA ARG A 3 21.35 68.00 -29.30
C ARG A 3 21.97 66.67 -29.75
N ALA A 4 22.35 66.54 -31.03
CA ALA A 4 22.94 65.33 -31.57
C ALA A 4 24.38 65.10 -31.10
N GLN A 5 25.12 66.17 -30.79
CA GLN A 5 26.51 66.10 -30.30
C GLN A 5 26.61 65.74 -28.80
N ARG A 6 25.51 65.80 -28.05
CA ARG A 6 25.48 65.44 -26.61
C ARG A 6 25.04 64.00 -26.33
N ASN A 7 24.41 63.33 -27.29
CA ASN A 7 23.93 61.97 -27.12
C ASN A 7 24.92 60.99 -27.76
N VAL A 8 25.86 60.47 -26.96
CA VAL A 8 26.68 59.32 -27.35
C VAL A 8 25.80 58.07 -27.24
N PRO A 9 25.52 57.34 -28.35
CA PRO A 9 24.73 56.11 -28.28
C PRO A 9 25.54 55.02 -27.58
N LEU A 10 25.13 54.65 -26.36
CA LEU A 10 25.70 53.54 -25.62
C LEU A 10 25.17 52.22 -26.20
N TYR A 11 26.02 51.51 -26.94
CA TYR A 11 25.74 50.17 -27.45
C TYR A 11 25.87 49.12 -26.33
N LEU A 12 24.80 48.97 -25.54
CA LEU A 12 24.72 48.00 -24.42
C LEU A 12 24.47 46.55 -24.88
N ALA A 13 24.48 46.27 -26.19
CA ALA A 13 24.14 44.96 -26.74
C ALA A 13 25.14 43.88 -26.31
N GLU A 14 26.44 44.20 -26.28
CA GLU A 14 27.48 43.25 -25.85
C GLU A 14 27.40 42.95 -24.35
N GLU A 15 27.11 43.96 -23.51
CA GLU A 15 26.94 43.77 -22.07
C GLU A 15 25.71 42.90 -21.76
N ARG A 16 24.61 43.09 -22.50
CA ARG A 16 23.42 42.22 -22.38
C ARG A 16 23.75 40.79 -22.77
N SER A 17 24.42 40.57 -23.90
CA SER A 17 24.82 39.21 -24.33
C SER A 17 25.76 38.53 -23.32
N ARG A 18 26.64 39.27 -22.65
CA ARG A 18 27.48 38.72 -21.57
C ARG A 18 26.65 38.33 -20.35
N LYS A 19 25.71 39.17 -19.92
CA LYS A 19 24.79 38.88 -18.81
C LYS A 19 23.91 37.68 -19.13
N ASP A 20 23.34 37.60 -20.33
CA ASP A 20 22.50 36.48 -20.76
C ASP A 20 23.30 35.16 -20.71
N LYS A 21 24.56 35.15 -21.16
CA LYS A 21 25.44 33.97 -21.07
C LYS A 21 25.81 33.58 -19.64
N GLU A 22 25.95 34.55 -18.74
CA GLU A 22 26.20 34.31 -17.32
C GLU A 22 24.96 33.73 -16.64
N GLU A 23 23.78 34.26 -16.96
CA GLU A 23 22.49 33.75 -16.50
C GLU A 23 22.24 32.32 -17.01
N GLU A 24 22.51 32.04 -18.28
CA GLU A 24 22.42 30.68 -18.85
C GLU A 24 23.36 29.69 -18.13
N LYS A 25 24.59 30.10 -17.83
CA LYS A 25 25.53 29.26 -17.05
C LYS A 25 25.01 28.97 -15.65
N LEU A 26 24.44 29.98 -14.97
CA LEU A 26 23.85 29.81 -13.64
C LEU A 26 22.65 28.87 -13.67
N LEU A 27 21.78 29.00 -14.68
CA LEU A 27 20.64 28.10 -14.87
C LEU A 27 21.10 26.65 -15.10
N LEU A 28 22.14 26.45 -15.91
CA LEU A 28 22.68 25.12 -16.18
C LEU A 28 23.26 24.46 -14.92
N LEU A 29 23.97 25.24 -14.09
CA LEU A 29 24.49 24.77 -12.80
C LEU A 29 23.37 24.43 -11.82
N ALA A 30 22.33 25.27 -11.74
CA ALA A 30 21.16 25.01 -10.90
C ALA A 30 20.42 23.74 -11.33
N GLN A 31 20.33 23.49 -12.64
CA GLN A 31 19.73 22.27 -13.18
C GLN A 31 20.55 21.03 -12.85
N LYS A 32 21.88 21.07 -13.06
CA LYS A 32 22.79 19.98 -12.66
C LYS A 32 22.65 19.63 -11.19
N HIS A 33 22.61 20.63 -10.31
CA HIS A 33 22.45 20.40 -8.88
C HIS A 33 21.10 19.77 -8.52
N ARG A 34 20.01 20.14 -9.23
CA ARG A 34 18.70 19.48 -9.06
C ARG A 34 18.74 18.02 -9.50
N ASP A 35 19.40 17.73 -10.62
CA ASP A 35 19.53 16.37 -11.14
C ASP A 35 20.38 15.49 -10.22
N GLU A 36 21.47 16.02 -9.66
CA GLU A 36 22.28 15.33 -8.64
C GLU A 36 21.47 15.02 -7.37
N GLN A 37 20.68 15.99 -6.88
CA GLN A 37 19.80 15.76 -5.73
C GLN A 37 18.73 14.72 -6.03
N PHE A 38 18.17 14.73 -7.24
CA PHE A 38 17.20 13.73 -7.67
C PHE A 38 17.85 12.33 -7.68
N PHE A 39 19.04 12.21 -8.24
CA PHE A 39 19.78 10.95 -8.31
C PHE A 39 20.11 10.40 -6.92
N GLN A 40 20.58 11.26 -6.00
CA GLN A 40 20.86 10.87 -4.62
C GLN A 40 19.60 10.37 -3.89
N ARG A 41 18.45 11.04 -4.10
CA ARG A 41 17.17 10.60 -3.51
C ARG A 41 16.71 9.26 -4.07
N GLU A 42 16.86 9.05 -5.38
CA GLU A 42 16.51 7.77 -6.01
C GLU A 42 17.42 6.63 -5.54
N GLN A 43 18.73 6.88 -5.41
CA GLN A 43 19.67 5.92 -4.81
C GLN A 43 19.26 5.55 -3.37
N ALA A 44 18.98 6.54 -2.52
CA ALA A 44 18.55 6.30 -1.15
C ALA A 44 17.26 5.46 -1.07
N LYS A 45 16.29 5.71 -1.95
CA LYS A 45 15.06 4.89 -2.04
C LYS A 45 15.36 3.46 -2.46
N GLN A 46 16.26 3.26 -3.44
CA GLN A 46 16.66 1.92 -3.87
C GLN A 46 17.35 1.15 -2.75
N GLU A 47 18.26 1.79 -2.01
CA GLU A 47 18.93 1.19 -0.85
C GLU A 47 17.93 0.82 0.25
N GLN A 48 16.99 1.70 0.56
CA GLN A 48 15.94 1.41 1.55
C GLN A 48 15.07 0.23 1.12
N LYS A 49 14.75 0.12 -0.17
CA LYS A 49 14.02 -1.02 -0.74
C LYS A 49 14.84 -2.31 -0.64
N GLN A 50 16.14 -2.27 -0.94
CA GLN A 50 17.03 -3.41 -0.78
C GLN A 50 17.12 -3.86 0.69
N GLN A 51 17.27 -2.93 1.62
CA GLN A 51 17.31 -3.25 3.06
C GLN A 51 15.99 -3.87 3.53
N SER A 52 14.85 -3.32 3.11
CA SER A 52 13.52 -3.85 3.42
C SER A 52 13.34 -5.26 2.87
N ASN A 53 13.76 -5.49 1.62
CA ASN A 53 13.72 -6.81 0.99
C ASN A 53 14.62 -7.82 1.71
N ARG A 54 15.82 -7.41 2.13
CA ARG A 54 16.73 -8.27 2.92
C ARG A 54 16.09 -8.67 4.26
N LYS A 55 15.47 -7.73 4.97
CA LYS A 55 14.75 -8.02 6.22
C LYS A 55 13.59 -9.01 6.00
N MET A 56 12.82 -8.81 4.93
CA MET A 56 11.71 -9.70 4.58
C MET A 56 12.19 -11.10 4.18
N ALA A 57 13.28 -11.19 3.41
CA ALA A 57 13.88 -12.46 3.02
C ALA A 57 14.40 -13.23 4.26
N ALA A 58 15.10 -12.55 5.18
CA ALA A 58 15.57 -13.15 6.42
C ALA A 58 14.41 -13.68 7.29
N PHE A 59 13.32 -12.90 7.41
CA PHE A 59 12.12 -13.34 8.10
C PHE A 59 11.49 -14.58 7.45
N ASN A 60 11.31 -14.57 6.13
CA ASN A 60 10.73 -15.69 5.39
C ASN A 60 11.59 -16.96 5.51
N LEU A 61 12.92 -16.83 5.50
CA LEU A 61 13.85 -17.93 5.72
C LEU A 61 13.70 -18.50 7.13
N GLY A 62 13.65 -17.66 8.17
CA GLY A 62 13.44 -18.12 9.55
C GLY A 62 12.08 -18.82 9.74
N VAL A 63 11.02 -18.31 9.12
CA VAL A 63 9.70 -18.98 9.13
C VAL A 63 9.77 -20.33 8.39
N ALA A 64 10.44 -20.39 7.23
CA ALA A 64 10.61 -21.64 6.49
C ALA A 64 11.42 -22.68 7.27
N GLU A 65 12.48 -22.27 7.97
CA GLU A 65 13.30 -23.13 8.83
C GLU A 65 12.52 -23.66 10.03
N THR A 66 11.76 -22.81 10.73
CA THR A 66 10.90 -23.27 11.83
C THR A 66 9.82 -24.25 11.35
N LEU A 67 9.24 -24.03 10.16
CA LEU A 67 8.30 -24.96 9.56
C LEU A 67 8.97 -26.28 9.14
N ARG A 68 10.19 -26.23 8.60
CA ARG A 68 10.98 -27.43 8.28
C ARG A 68 11.35 -28.19 9.54
N GLY A 69 11.81 -27.52 10.60
CA GLY A 69 12.08 -28.12 11.90
C GLY A 69 10.86 -28.81 12.50
N LYS A 70 9.66 -28.18 12.41
CA LYS A 70 8.40 -28.81 12.83
C LYS A 70 8.04 -30.04 11.99
N LYS A 71 8.33 -30.02 10.68
CA LYS A 71 8.07 -31.17 9.79
C LYS A 71 9.08 -32.31 9.99
N SER A 72 10.35 -32.00 10.25
CA SER A 72 11.38 -33.01 10.56
C SER A 72 11.23 -33.58 11.97
N ALA A 73 10.68 -32.80 12.91
CA ALA A 73 10.32 -33.27 14.25
C ALA A 73 9.00 -34.08 14.30
N ARG A 74 8.20 -34.08 13.23
CA ARG A 74 7.10 -35.06 13.12
C ARG A 74 7.72 -36.44 12.95
N SER A 75 7.38 -37.35 13.85
CA SER A 75 7.87 -38.72 13.80
C SER A 75 7.57 -39.34 12.42
N SER A 76 8.59 -39.95 11.80
CA SER A 76 8.44 -40.80 10.61
C SER A 76 7.85 -42.17 10.98
N GLN A 77 7.00 -42.21 12.00
CA GLN A 77 6.20 -43.39 12.28
C GLN A 77 5.08 -43.39 11.27
N PHE A 78 5.24 -44.23 10.25
CA PHE A 78 4.15 -44.69 9.41
C PHE A 78 3.04 -45.19 10.34
N GLU A 79 2.01 -44.38 10.55
CA GLU A 79 0.79 -44.83 11.22
C GLU A 79 0.12 -45.84 10.28
N GLY A 80 0.50 -47.10 10.44
CA GLY A 80 -0.13 -48.24 9.81
C GLY A 80 -1.63 -48.17 10.01
N SER A 81 -2.33 -48.37 8.89
CA SER A 81 -3.78 -48.49 8.76
C SER A 81 -4.50 -49.09 9.96
N TYR A 82 -5.56 -48.39 10.39
CA TYR A 82 -6.85 -48.93 10.85
C TYR A 82 -6.82 -50.30 11.54
N ILE A 83 -6.71 -50.30 12.87
CA ILE A 83 -7.60 -51.00 13.83
C ILE A 83 -7.28 -50.38 15.20
N PHE A 84 -8.12 -49.44 15.65
CA PHE A 84 -7.92 -48.73 16.92
C PHE A 84 -8.59 -49.51 18.08
N GLY A 85 -7.88 -50.46 18.68
CA GLY A 85 -8.36 -51.20 19.86
C GLY A 85 -8.19 -50.47 21.20
N ARG A 86 -7.32 -49.45 21.29
CA ARG A 86 -7.07 -48.68 22.53
C ARG A 86 -6.73 -47.21 22.23
N ARG A 87 -7.68 -46.45 21.69
CA ARG A 87 -7.52 -44.99 21.56
C ARG A 87 -7.94 -44.34 22.88
N PRO A 88 -7.14 -43.42 23.47
CA PRO A 88 -7.71 -42.52 24.48
C PRO A 88 -8.87 -41.77 23.84
N VAL A 89 -10.01 -41.70 24.53
CA VAL A 89 -11.23 -41.06 24.05
C VAL A 89 -10.85 -39.65 23.56
N THR A 90 -11.15 -39.35 22.29
CA THR A 90 -10.90 -38.04 21.71
C THR A 90 -11.44 -36.99 22.68
N PRO A 91 -10.61 -36.06 23.21
CA PRO A 91 -11.03 -35.16 24.26
C PRO A 91 -12.27 -34.38 23.79
N PRO A 92 -13.30 -34.22 24.64
CA PRO A 92 -14.57 -33.65 24.24
C PRO A 92 -14.34 -32.23 23.66
N LYS A 93 -14.81 -32.03 22.42
CA LYS A 93 -14.65 -30.76 21.66
C LYS A 93 -15.15 -29.54 22.43
N LEU A 94 -16.06 -29.75 23.37
CA LEU A 94 -16.68 -28.73 24.24
C LEU A 94 -15.67 -27.92 25.04
N LEU A 95 -14.59 -28.54 25.57
CA LEU A 95 -13.60 -27.81 26.37
C LEU A 95 -12.83 -26.80 25.50
N LYS A 96 -12.37 -27.23 24.32
CA LYS A 96 -11.68 -26.34 23.38
C LYS A 96 -12.62 -25.28 22.80
N GLN A 97 -13.88 -25.63 22.53
CA GLN A 97 -14.89 -24.67 22.09
C GLN A 97 -15.16 -23.58 23.14
N ARG A 98 -15.18 -23.92 24.44
CA ARG A 98 -15.31 -22.92 25.51
C ARG A 98 -14.11 -21.98 25.56
N CYS A 99 -12.89 -22.49 25.44
CA CYS A 99 -11.69 -21.65 25.35
C CYS A 99 -11.75 -20.71 24.13
N TYR A 100 -12.12 -21.22 22.95
CA TYR A 100 -12.26 -20.38 21.76
C TYR A 100 -13.36 -19.33 21.90
N MET A 101 -14.47 -19.66 22.56
CA MET A 101 -15.50 -18.67 22.86
C MET A 101 -14.97 -17.58 23.79
N GLN A 102 -14.24 -17.95 24.84
CA GLN A 102 -13.63 -16.99 25.77
C GLN A 102 -12.64 -16.07 25.05
N GLU A 103 -11.72 -16.62 24.26
CA GLU A 103 -10.77 -15.86 23.44
C GLU A 103 -11.48 -14.92 22.46
N LEU A 104 -12.56 -15.38 21.81
CA LEU A 104 -13.37 -14.54 20.92
C LEU A 104 -14.07 -13.40 21.69
N THR A 105 -14.59 -13.68 22.89
CA THR A 105 -15.20 -12.63 23.71
C THR A 105 -14.16 -11.59 24.15
N GLU A 106 -12.97 -12.02 24.56
CA GLU A 106 -11.86 -11.11 24.91
C GLU A 106 -11.42 -10.27 23.71
N GLN A 107 -11.35 -10.85 22.51
CA GLN A 107 -11.04 -10.08 21.30
C GLN A 107 -12.12 -9.04 20.98
N LEU A 108 -13.40 -9.37 21.19
CA LEU A 108 -14.49 -8.42 20.97
C LEU A 108 -14.46 -7.29 22.01
N THR A 109 -14.19 -7.58 23.28
CA THR A 109 -14.07 -6.54 24.32
C THR A 109 -12.85 -5.64 24.06
N GLN A 110 -11.70 -6.21 23.72
CA GLN A 110 -10.51 -5.44 23.35
C GLN A 110 -10.76 -4.56 22.13
N ARG A 111 -11.45 -5.05 21.09
CA ARG A 111 -11.79 -4.24 19.92
C ARG A 111 -12.70 -3.07 20.28
N ARG A 112 -13.69 -3.28 21.16
CA ARG A 112 -14.57 -2.21 21.65
C ARG A 112 -13.79 -1.16 22.44
N LEU A 113 -12.94 -1.59 23.37
CA LEU A 113 -12.10 -0.69 24.17
C LEU A 113 -11.15 0.14 23.31
N ASN A 114 -10.46 -0.51 22.35
CA ASN A 114 -9.57 0.18 21.44
C ASN A 114 -10.32 1.17 20.53
N HIS A 115 -11.55 0.83 20.12
CA HIS A 115 -12.38 1.74 19.35
C HIS A 115 -12.78 2.96 20.18
N THR A 116 -13.23 2.77 21.42
CA THR A 116 -13.58 3.89 22.32
C THR A 116 -12.39 4.78 22.62
N GLN A 117 -11.19 4.20 22.86
CA GLN A 117 -9.96 4.96 23.07
C GLN A 117 -9.59 5.78 21.85
N ARG A 118 -9.63 5.18 20.64
CA ARG A 118 -9.35 5.92 19.40
C ARG A 118 -10.32 7.09 19.18
N CYS A 119 -11.60 6.91 19.48
CA CYS A 119 -12.57 7.99 19.41
C CYS A 119 -12.24 9.11 20.41
N GLN A 120 -11.89 8.75 21.65
CA GLN A 120 -11.48 9.73 22.67
C GLN A 120 -10.20 10.48 22.27
N ASP A 121 -9.20 9.76 21.73
CA ASP A 121 -7.96 10.36 21.25
C ASP A 121 -8.23 11.33 20.08
N GLN A 122 -9.11 10.94 19.14
CA GLN A 122 -9.53 11.81 18.04
C GLN A 122 -10.19 13.09 18.57
N GLU A 123 -11.18 12.96 19.46
CA GLU A 123 -11.84 14.11 20.09
C GLU A 123 -10.85 15.03 20.82
N LEU A 124 -9.86 14.45 21.52
CA LEU A 124 -8.81 15.21 22.20
C LEU A 124 -7.95 15.98 21.19
N THR A 125 -7.52 15.33 20.11
CA THR A 125 -6.73 16.00 19.06
C THR A 125 -7.50 17.12 18.38
N GLU A 126 -8.80 16.93 18.11
CA GLU A 126 -9.66 17.96 17.54
C GLU A 126 -9.80 19.18 18.46
N ARG A 127 -10.01 18.95 19.77
CA ARG A 127 -10.06 20.04 20.76
C ARG A 127 -8.73 20.80 20.85
N LEU A 128 -7.60 20.10 20.81
CA LEU A 128 -6.28 20.73 20.80
C LEU A 128 -6.08 21.59 19.55
N HIS A 129 -6.46 21.10 18.37
CA HIS A 129 -6.40 21.90 17.14
C HIS A 129 -7.31 23.14 17.21
N GLN A 130 -8.51 23.03 17.77
CA GLN A 130 -9.40 24.18 17.95
C GLN A 130 -8.78 25.25 18.85
N ILE A 131 -8.13 24.84 19.96
CA ILE A 131 -7.43 25.77 20.87
C ILE A 131 -6.27 26.45 20.14
N GLN A 132 -5.46 25.71 19.39
CA GLN A 132 -4.35 26.28 18.61
C GLN A 132 -4.84 27.32 17.60
N LEU A 133 -5.92 27.03 16.87
CA LEU A 133 -6.52 27.97 15.92
C LEU A 133 -7.05 29.23 16.63
N ALA A 134 -7.67 29.07 17.81
CA ALA A 134 -8.14 30.21 18.59
C ALA A 134 -6.98 31.10 19.06
N ASP A 135 -5.87 30.51 19.49
CA ASP A 135 -4.66 31.23 19.90
C ASP A 135 -4.01 31.98 18.72
N GLU A 136 -3.91 31.34 17.56
CA GLU A 136 -3.42 31.97 16.33
C GLU A 136 -4.32 33.14 15.91
N PHE A 137 -5.64 32.96 15.97
CA PHE A 137 -6.59 34.03 15.66
C PHE A 137 -6.48 35.20 16.65
N ALA A 138 -6.30 34.92 17.94
CA ALA A 138 -6.09 35.93 18.96
C ALA A 138 -4.79 36.71 18.74
N LYS A 139 -3.69 36.02 18.36
CA LYS A 139 -2.41 36.65 17.98
C LYS A 139 -2.56 37.53 16.75
N MET A 140 -3.24 37.05 15.71
CA MET A 140 -3.51 37.85 14.51
C MET A 140 -4.32 39.10 14.83
N LYS A 141 -5.35 38.99 15.68
CA LYS A 141 -6.16 40.13 16.10
C LYS A 141 -5.40 41.13 16.96
N SER A 142 -4.49 40.67 17.82
CA SER A 142 -3.67 41.58 18.62
C SER A 142 -2.67 42.34 17.74
N GLN A 143 -2.05 41.68 16.76
CA GLN A 143 -1.20 42.32 15.76
C GLN A 143 -1.95 43.36 14.93
N GLU A 144 -3.16 43.03 14.45
CA GLU A 144 -4.01 43.96 13.70
C GLU A 144 -4.32 45.22 14.54
N ARG A 145 -4.61 45.06 15.83
CA ARG A 145 -4.84 46.19 16.75
C ARG A 145 -3.58 47.03 16.96
N LEU A 146 -2.41 46.40 17.10
CA LEU A 146 -1.14 47.12 17.25
C LEU A 146 -0.81 47.92 15.99
N GLN A 147 -0.93 47.31 14.81
CA GLN A 147 -0.73 48.00 13.52
C GLN A 147 -1.69 49.19 13.36
N LYS A 148 -2.97 49.04 13.73
CA LYS A 148 -3.93 50.17 13.72
C LYS A 148 -3.50 51.30 14.65
N LYS A 149 -3.02 50.98 15.86
CA LYS A 149 -2.51 52.00 16.80
C LYS A 149 -1.25 52.69 16.26
N GLU A 150 -0.33 51.96 15.64
CA GLU A 150 0.85 52.55 15.00
C GLU A 150 0.49 53.44 13.83
N ASN A 151 -0.42 53.00 12.96
CA ASN A 151 -0.91 53.78 11.84
C ASN A 151 -1.61 55.06 12.31
N MET A 152 -2.42 54.98 13.37
CA MET A 152 -3.05 56.14 14.00
C MET A 152 -2.00 57.12 14.54
N LYS A 153 -0.95 56.64 15.22
CA LYS A 153 0.17 57.49 15.68
C LYS A 153 0.92 58.13 14.52
N ARG A 154 1.15 57.39 13.42
CA ARG A 154 1.80 57.94 12.20
C ARG A 154 0.95 59.04 11.57
N LEU A 155 -0.36 58.82 11.47
CA LEU A 155 -1.29 59.82 10.96
C LEU A 155 -1.30 61.06 11.86
N GLN A 156 -1.39 60.87 13.18
CA GLN A 156 -1.36 61.97 14.14
C GLN A 156 -0.07 62.78 14.00
N LYS A 157 1.10 62.14 13.95
CA LYS A 157 2.38 62.83 13.71
C LYS A 157 2.39 63.60 12.38
N ALA A 158 1.84 63.02 11.31
CA ALA A 158 1.77 63.69 10.02
C ALA A 158 0.89 64.95 10.09
N LEU A 159 -0.24 64.89 10.81
CA LEU A 159 -1.12 66.03 11.04
C LEU A 159 -0.45 67.09 11.93
N ASP A 160 0.25 66.69 13.00
CA ASP A 160 0.97 67.61 13.87
C ASP A 160 2.05 68.37 13.08
N ILE A 161 2.81 67.68 12.22
CA ILE A 161 3.80 68.31 11.32
C ILE A 161 3.12 69.29 10.34
N GLN A 162 1.94 68.95 9.81
CA GLN A 162 1.18 69.85 8.94
C GLN A 162 0.70 71.12 9.68
N LEU A 163 0.42 71.02 10.98
CA LEU A 163 0.04 72.16 11.82
C LEU A 163 1.26 73.00 12.23
N GLU A 164 2.41 72.37 12.52
CA GLU A 164 3.67 73.05 12.87
C GLU A 164 4.31 73.75 11.66
N HIS A 165 4.09 73.22 10.46
CA HIS A 165 4.51 73.82 9.20
C HIS A 165 3.28 74.07 8.32
N PRO A 166 2.48 75.10 8.64
CA PRO A 166 1.38 75.49 7.78
C PRO A 166 1.98 75.79 6.40
N SER A 167 1.60 75.01 5.40
CA SER A 167 1.88 75.40 4.02
C SER A 167 1.33 76.80 3.85
N PRO A 168 2.06 77.76 3.22
CA PRO A 168 1.51 79.08 2.92
C PRO A 168 0.12 78.85 2.33
N GLY A 169 -0.88 79.41 3.03
CA GLY A 169 -2.28 79.09 2.79
C GLY A 169 -2.52 79.12 1.30
N LEU A 170 -3.14 78.04 0.78
CA LEU A 170 -3.58 78.03 -0.61
C LEU A 170 -4.20 79.39 -0.89
N PRO A 171 -3.78 80.09 -1.97
CA PRO A 171 -4.29 81.41 -2.28
C PRO A 171 -5.80 81.37 -2.15
N ALA A 172 -6.36 82.40 -1.50
CA ALA A 172 -7.79 82.47 -1.19
C ALA A 172 -8.57 81.94 -2.38
N ARG A 173 -9.26 80.81 -2.19
CA ARG A 173 -9.98 80.12 -3.25
C ARG A 173 -10.89 81.13 -3.92
N GLN A 174 -10.47 81.61 -5.08
CA GLN A 174 -11.35 82.37 -5.96
C GLN A 174 -12.41 81.35 -6.41
N PRO A 175 -13.70 81.62 -6.18
CA PRO A 175 -14.74 80.78 -6.73
C PRO A 175 -14.66 80.96 -8.25
N ASP A 176 -14.03 80.02 -8.95
CA ASP A 176 -14.11 79.97 -10.41
C ASP A 176 -15.56 79.64 -10.86
N SER A 177 -16.42 79.23 -9.92
CA SER A 177 -17.89 79.19 -10.05
C SER A 177 -18.56 79.12 -8.67
N ASP A 178 -19.77 79.66 -8.55
CA ASP A 178 -20.67 79.57 -7.37
C ASP A 178 -21.30 78.17 -7.16
N GLY A 179 -20.77 77.13 -7.83
CA GLY A 179 -21.32 75.78 -7.82
C GLY A 179 -20.58 74.79 -6.91
N PRO A 180 -21.21 73.66 -6.52
CA PRO A 180 -20.52 72.60 -5.79
C PRO A 180 -19.37 72.03 -6.64
N VAL A 181 -18.16 71.94 -6.08
CA VAL A 181 -16.96 71.54 -6.84
C VAL A 181 -16.76 70.02 -6.94
N PHE A 182 -17.47 69.24 -6.10
CA PHE A 182 -17.55 67.78 -6.20
C PHE A 182 -19.04 67.38 -6.18
N GLY A 183 -19.41 66.32 -6.92
CA GLY A 183 -20.79 65.81 -6.96
C GLY A 183 -21.68 66.35 -8.09
N VAL A 184 -21.30 67.43 -8.79
CA VAL A 184 -22.11 67.99 -9.91
C VAL A 184 -22.21 67.02 -11.09
N TRP A 185 -21.16 66.24 -11.33
CA TRP A 185 -21.13 65.21 -12.39
C TRP A 185 -21.52 63.81 -11.90
N ASP A 186 -21.45 63.55 -10.59
CA ASP A 186 -21.86 62.27 -10.00
C ASP A 186 -23.40 62.08 -10.03
N GLY A 187 -24.14 63.19 -10.08
CA GLY A 187 -25.60 63.23 -10.23
C GLY A 187 -26.08 63.35 -11.68
N ALA A 188 -25.20 63.43 -12.68
CA ALA A 188 -25.60 63.53 -14.07
C ALA A 188 -26.40 62.27 -14.47
N PRO A 189 -27.60 62.42 -15.06
CA PRO A 189 -28.51 61.29 -15.31
C PRO A 189 -27.85 60.21 -16.19
N ASP A 190 -26.97 60.61 -17.11
CA ASP A 190 -26.22 59.71 -17.98
C ASP A 190 -25.18 58.88 -17.22
N LEU A 191 -24.42 59.50 -16.31
CA LEU A 191 -23.39 58.81 -15.52
C LEU A 191 -24.02 57.81 -14.53
N LEU A 192 -25.16 58.20 -13.93
CA LEU A 192 -25.99 57.34 -13.09
C LEU A 192 -26.61 56.18 -13.89
N ALA A 193 -27.05 56.42 -15.13
CA ALA A 193 -27.53 55.37 -16.02
C ALA A 193 -26.41 54.38 -16.37
N GLU A 194 -25.21 54.87 -16.69
CA GLU A 194 -24.05 54.02 -16.93
C GLU A 194 -23.62 53.21 -15.71
N GLN A 195 -23.65 53.80 -14.51
CA GLN A 195 -23.40 53.06 -13.25
C GLN A 195 -24.42 51.96 -13.03
N LYS A 196 -25.72 52.22 -13.26
CA LYS A 196 -26.77 51.21 -13.18
C LYS A 196 -26.56 50.09 -14.20
N LEU A 197 -26.22 50.41 -15.45
CA LEU A 197 -25.92 49.42 -16.49
C LEU A 197 -24.66 48.60 -16.16
N ARG A 198 -23.63 49.22 -15.58
CA ARG A 198 -22.44 48.50 -15.08
C ARG A 198 -22.81 47.55 -13.94
N ALA A 199 -23.60 48.01 -12.97
CA ALA A 199 -24.05 47.18 -11.86
C ALA A 199 -24.94 46.01 -12.32
N GLN A 200 -25.83 46.23 -13.29
CA GLN A 200 -26.64 45.17 -13.90
C GLN A 200 -25.77 44.12 -14.59
N ARG A 201 -24.80 44.54 -15.42
CA ARG A 201 -23.86 43.61 -16.07
C ARG A 201 -23.07 42.78 -15.08
N VAL A 202 -22.54 43.41 -14.03
CA VAL A 202 -21.82 42.69 -12.97
C VAL A 202 -22.73 41.70 -12.24
N CYS A 203 -23.98 42.08 -11.97
CA CYS A 203 -24.96 41.18 -11.35
C CYS A 203 -25.27 39.97 -12.25
N GLU A 204 -25.49 40.19 -13.55
CA GLU A 204 -25.71 39.13 -14.54
C GLU A 204 -24.51 38.20 -14.66
N GLU A 205 -23.30 38.74 -14.73
CA GLU A 205 -22.05 37.97 -14.75
C GLU A 205 -21.90 37.11 -13.48
N GLN A 206 -22.19 37.67 -12.31
CA GLN A 206 -22.14 36.93 -11.04
C GLN A 206 -23.18 35.79 -11.00
N GLN A 207 -24.40 36.05 -11.46
CA GLN A 207 -25.45 35.03 -11.56
C GLN A 207 -25.06 33.92 -12.54
N ASN A 208 -24.49 34.28 -13.69
CA ASN A 208 -24.01 33.34 -14.70
C ASN A 208 -22.83 32.51 -14.17
N ALA A 209 -21.85 33.13 -13.51
CA ALA A 209 -20.73 32.45 -12.90
C ALA A 209 -21.19 31.47 -11.80
N ALA A 210 -22.15 31.86 -10.96
CA ALA A 210 -22.75 30.98 -9.96
C ALA A 210 -23.49 29.79 -10.62
N ARG A 211 -24.24 30.04 -11.70
CA ARG A 211 -24.93 28.99 -12.46
C ARG A 211 -23.95 28.03 -13.12
N CYS A 212 -22.88 28.51 -13.74
CA CYS A 212 -21.83 27.69 -14.32
C CYS A 212 -21.16 26.81 -13.26
N LYS A 213 -20.73 27.39 -12.13
CA LYS A 213 -20.15 26.62 -11.01
C LYS A 213 -21.08 25.52 -10.51
N ARG A 214 -22.39 25.78 -10.41
CA ARG A 214 -23.39 24.75 -10.03
C ARG A 214 -23.49 23.64 -11.07
N LYS A 215 -23.48 23.96 -12.36
CA LYS A 215 -23.48 22.98 -13.45
C LYS A 215 -22.21 22.13 -13.44
N ASP A 216 -21.05 22.76 -13.28
CA ASP A 216 -19.75 22.06 -13.26
C ASP A 216 -19.63 21.12 -12.06
N ALA A 217 -20.10 21.56 -10.88
CA ALA A 217 -20.17 20.71 -9.69
C ALA A 217 -21.10 19.50 -9.90
N LEU A 218 -22.27 19.71 -10.55
CA LEU A 218 -23.20 18.63 -10.87
C LEU A 218 -22.58 17.64 -11.89
N CYS A 219 -21.96 18.15 -12.96
CA CYS A 219 -21.28 17.33 -13.96
C CYS A 219 -20.15 16.51 -13.33
N SER A 220 -19.35 17.13 -12.46
CA SER A 220 -18.26 16.46 -11.73
C SER A 220 -18.80 15.33 -10.87
N ARG A 221 -19.85 15.59 -10.07
CA ARG A 221 -20.52 14.57 -9.25
C ARG A 221 -21.09 13.42 -10.07
N LEU A 222 -21.73 13.70 -11.20
CA LEU A 222 -22.26 12.66 -12.10
C LEU A 222 -21.13 11.83 -12.71
N SER A 223 -19.98 12.44 -13.01
CA SER A 223 -18.81 11.72 -13.52
C SER A 223 -18.20 10.79 -12.47
N GLU A 224 -18.16 11.23 -11.21
CA GLU A 224 -17.71 10.42 -10.07
C GLU A 224 -18.63 9.23 -9.85
N GLN A 225 -19.94 9.45 -9.82
CA GLN A 225 -20.93 8.38 -9.68
C GLN A 225 -20.83 7.33 -10.80
N ARG A 226 -20.55 7.74 -12.05
CA ARG A 226 -20.29 6.81 -13.14
C ARG A 226 -19.03 5.97 -12.89
N LYS A 227 -17.93 6.61 -12.49
CA LYS A 227 -16.67 5.91 -12.16
C LYS A 227 -16.87 4.91 -11.01
N GLU A 228 -17.60 5.30 -9.97
CA GLU A 228 -17.94 4.42 -8.84
C GLU A 228 -18.75 3.22 -9.30
N ARG A 229 -19.79 3.44 -10.12
CA ARG A 229 -20.59 2.35 -10.70
C ARG A 229 -19.73 1.39 -11.53
N ASP A 230 -18.86 1.91 -12.38
CA ASP A 230 -17.98 1.10 -13.22
C ASP A 230 -16.94 0.32 -12.40
N MET A 231 -16.46 0.90 -11.30
CA MET A 231 -15.59 0.20 -10.34
C MET A 231 -16.33 -0.94 -9.64
N LEU A 232 -17.57 -0.72 -9.19
CA LEU A 232 -18.39 -1.75 -8.55
C LEU A 232 -18.72 -2.89 -9.52
N GLN A 233 -19.05 -2.56 -10.78
CA GLN A 233 -19.30 -3.58 -11.81
C GLN A 233 -18.05 -4.43 -12.09
N ARG A 234 -16.88 -3.80 -12.21
CA ARG A 234 -15.60 -4.52 -12.38
C ARG A 234 -15.30 -5.42 -11.19
N ASN A 235 -15.44 -4.91 -9.97
CA ASN A 235 -15.21 -5.71 -8.76
C ASN A 235 -16.17 -6.92 -8.69
N HIS A 236 -17.44 -6.72 -9.03
CA HIS A 236 -18.41 -7.81 -9.09
C HIS A 236 -18.02 -8.89 -10.11
N GLN A 237 -17.59 -8.48 -11.31
CA GLN A 237 -17.10 -9.40 -12.34
C GLN A 237 -15.84 -10.16 -11.90
N GLU A 238 -14.89 -9.48 -11.26
CA GLU A 238 -13.68 -10.10 -10.71
C GLU A 238 -14.00 -11.12 -9.61
N LEU A 239 -14.97 -10.84 -8.74
CA LEU A 239 -15.41 -11.78 -7.72
C LEU A 239 -16.06 -13.03 -8.33
N ILE A 240 -16.88 -12.85 -9.37
CA ILE A 240 -17.48 -13.97 -10.11
C ILE A 240 -16.37 -14.79 -10.80
N ALA A 241 -15.46 -14.15 -11.53
CA ALA A 241 -14.34 -14.82 -12.18
C ALA A 241 -13.45 -15.56 -11.17
N GLY A 242 -13.17 -14.95 -10.03
CA GLY A 242 -12.43 -15.58 -8.94
C GLY A 242 -13.15 -16.79 -8.34
N ARG A 243 -14.48 -16.80 -8.32
CA ARG A 243 -15.28 -17.96 -7.92
C ARG A 243 -15.21 -19.07 -8.97
N ILE A 244 -15.37 -18.74 -10.26
CA ILE A 244 -15.25 -19.68 -11.38
C ILE A 244 -13.86 -20.34 -11.36
N ASN A 245 -12.79 -19.54 -11.32
CA ASN A 245 -11.40 -20.01 -11.30
C ASN A 245 -11.08 -20.93 -10.10
N ARG A 246 -11.77 -20.76 -8.96
CA ARG A 246 -11.62 -21.66 -7.82
C ARG A 246 -12.30 -23.01 -8.09
N TYR A 247 -13.50 -23.00 -8.63
CA TYR A 247 -14.20 -24.24 -9.00
C TYR A 247 -13.48 -24.98 -10.12
N GLU A 248 -12.96 -24.28 -11.13
CA GLU A 248 -12.17 -24.89 -12.20
C GLU A 248 -10.90 -25.54 -11.67
N ARG A 249 -10.15 -24.87 -10.79
CA ARG A 249 -8.96 -25.47 -10.15
C ARG A 249 -9.31 -26.73 -9.36
N LEU A 250 -10.39 -26.71 -8.59
CA LEU A 250 -10.84 -27.89 -7.84
C LEU A 250 -11.29 -29.03 -8.76
N ARG A 251 -12.01 -28.71 -9.85
CA ARG A 251 -12.43 -29.68 -10.86
C ARG A 251 -11.23 -30.31 -11.57
N ASN A 252 -10.24 -29.50 -11.97
CA ASN A 252 -9.02 -29.96 -12.62
C ASN A 252 -8.18 -30.84 -11.68
N LEU A 253 -8.12 -30.48 -10.39
CA LEU A 253 -7.47 -31.32 -9.40
C LEU A 253 -8.18 -32.67 -9.23
N LYS A 254 -9.51 -32.65 -9.13
CA LYS A 254 -10.32 -33.87 -9.00
C LYS A 254 -10.11 -34.80 -10.20
N THR A 255 -10.25 -34.27 -11.41
CA THR A 255 -10.04 -35.05 -12.65
C THR A 255 -8.64 -35.62 -12.74
N ALA A 256 -7.60 -34.84 -12.42
CA ALA A 256 -6.23 -35.34 -12.40
C ALA A 256 -6.00 -36.47 -11.38
N LEU A 257 -6.65 -36.41 -10.21
CA LEU A 257 -6.60 -37.48 -9.22
C LEU A 257 -7.36 -38.73 -9.67
N GLU A 258 -8.52 -38.56 -10.28
CA GLU A 258 -9.29 -39.65 -10.88
C GLU A 258 -8.47 -40.36 -11.96
N ASP A 259 -7.86 -39.61 -12.88
CA ASP A 259 -7.01 -40.17 -13.94
C ASP A 259 -5.79 -40.90 -13.37
N ALA A 260 -5.15 -40.35 -12.33
CA ALA A 260 -4.02 -40.99 -11.67
C ALA A 260 -4.43 -42.29 -10.97
N TRP A 261 -5.62 -42.30 -10.36
CA TRP A 261 -6.18 -43.49 -9.74
C TRP A 261 -6.51 -44.56 -10.76
N PHE A 262 -7.17 -44.21 -11.88
CA PHE A 262 -7.43 -45.12 -12.99
C PHE A 262 -6.14 -45.75 -13.52
N ARG A 263 -5.13 -44.93 -13.84
CA ARG A 263 -3.81 -45.44 -14.29
C ARG A 263 -3.17 -46.38 -13.27
N SER A 264 -3.24 -46.06 -11.98
CA SER A 264 -2.69 -46.92 -10.93
C SER A 264 -3.46 -48.25 -10.79
N ALA A 265 -4.78 -48.22 -10.95
CA ALA A 265 -5.62 -49.40 -10.91
C ALA A 265 -5.32 -50.32 -12.11
N ASP A 266 -5.18 -49.75 -13.31
CA ASP A 266 -4.81 -50.48 -14.53
C ASP A 266 -3.43 -51.11 -14.39
N LEU A 267 -2.43 -50.35 -13.92
CA LEU A 267 -1.08 -50.86 -13.67
C LEU A 267 -1.06 -52.00 -12.65
N LYS A 268 -1.87 -51.90 -11.58
CA LYS A 268 -2.03 -53.00 -10.62
C LYS A 268 -2.66 -54.21 -11.31
N HIS A 269 -3.71 -54.03 -12.10
CA HIS A 269 -4.36 -55.12 -12.80
C HIS A 269 -3.40 -55.84 -13.77
N CYS A 270 -2.58 -55.11 -14.52
CA CYS A 270 -1.53 -55.68 -15.37
C CYS A 270 -0.54 -56.51 -14.55
N ARG A 271 -0.03 -55.98 -13.42
CA ARG A 271 0.88 -56.70 -12.51
C ARG A 271 0.25 -57.96 -11.94
N ASP A 272 -0.99 -57.89 -11.48
CA ASP A 272 -1.72 -59.04 -10.95
C ASP A 272 -1.90 -60.12 -12.05
N MET A 273 -2.13 -59.72 -13.30
CA MET A 273 -2.24 -60.63 -14.44
C MET A 273 -0.89 -61.27 -14.82
N GLU A 274 0.20 -60.50 -14.80
CA GLU A 274 1.56 -60.99 -14.96
C GLU A 274 1.94 -61.98 -13.85
N GLU A 275 1.64 -61.66 -12.59
CA GLU A 275 1.90 -62.55 -11.45
C GLU A 275 1.10 -63.85 -11.58
N ARG A 276 -0.20 -63.77 -11.93
CA ARG A 276 -1.01 -64.98 -12.21
C ARG A 276 -0.46 -65.79 -13.39
N ALA A 277 0.03 -65.14 -14.44
CA ALA A 277 0.66 -65.84 -15.57
C ALA A 277 1.97 -66.51 -15.14
N PHE A 278 2.79 -65.85 -14.35
CA PHE A 278 4.02 -66.39 -13.77
C PHE A 278 3.73 -67.64 -12.91
N ILE A 279 2.76 -67.56 -11.99
CA ILE A 279 2.32 -68.68 -11.16
C ILE A 279 1.80 -69.84 -12.05
N ARG A 280 0.94 -69.57 -13.04
CA ARG A 280 0.39 -70.59 -13.95
C ARG A 280 1.43 -71.25 -14.84
N SER A 281 2.47 -70.50 -15.24
CA SER A 281 3.59 -71.02 -16.03
C SER A 281 4.52 -71.95 -15.24
N GLY A 282 4.23 -72.19 -13.95
CA GLY A 282 5.09 -72.95 -13.06
C GLY A 282 6.40 -72.22 -12.80
N GLY A 283 6.35 -70.88 -12.75
CA GLY A 283 7.51 -70.03 -12.48
C GLY A 283 8.18 -70.48 -11.19
N ARG A 284 9.25 -71.26 -11.34
CA ARG A 284 10.04 -71.75 -10.21
C ARG A 284 10.51 -70.54 -9.43
N LEU A 285 10.03 -70.39 -8.20
CA LEU A 285 10.63 -69.45 -7.26
C LEU A 285 12.12 -69.82 -7.17
N LEU A 286 12.99 -68.86 -6.81
CA LEU A 286 14.43 -69.15 -6.68
C LEU A 286 14.68 -70.37 -5.74
N MET A 287 13.76 -70.60 -4.80
CA MET A 287 13.70 -71.76 -3.93
C MET A 287 13.44 -73.09 -4.67
N ASP A 288 12.58 -73.09 -5.69
CA ASP A 288 12.24 -74.25 -6.52
C ASP A 288 13.31 -74.55 -7.58
N GLN A 289 14.14 -73.57 -7.94
CA GLN A 289 15.33 -73.77 -8.77
C GLN A 289 16.43 -74.51 -7.99
N CYS A 290 16.54 -74.24 -6.68
CA CYS A 290 17.46 -74.93 -5.78
C CYS A 290 17.09 -76.40 -5.52
N GLU A 291 15.92 -76.87 -5.92
CA GLU A 291 15.54 -78.29 -5.86
C GLU A 291 16.13 -79.13 -7.00
N GLN A 292 16.50 -78.51 -8.12
CA GLN A 292 17.09 -79.22 -9.27
C GLN A 292 18.52 -79.68 -9.02
N TYR A 293 19.22 -79.05 -8.07
CA TYR A 293 20.58 -79.41 -7.70
C TYR A 293 20.57 -80.48 -6.61
N ARG A 294 21.31 -81.59 -6.83
CA ARG A 294 21.50 -82.64 -5.82
C ARG A 294 22.17 -82.04 -4.59
N ARG A 295 21.41 -81.89 -3.51
CA ARG A 295 21.93 -81.45 -2.21
C ARG A 295 22.98 -82.46 -1.71
N CYS A 296 24.14 -81.95 -1.31
CA CYS A 296 25.18 -82.70 -0.61
C CYS A 296 24.61 -83.49 0.58
N PHE A 297 25.23 -84.63 0.94
CA PHE A 297 24.77 -85.44 2.08
C PHE A 297 24.85 -84.72 3.44
N GLN A 298 25.62 -83.63 3.57
CA GLN A 298 25.63 -82.76 4.76
C GLN A 298 24.42 -81.82 4.85
N CYS A 299 23.77 -81.53 3.72
CA CYS A 299 22.67 -80.58 3.61
C CYS A 299 21.28 -81.25 3.55
N LYS A 300 21.19 -82.55 3.88
CA LYS A 300 19.96 -83.28 4.27
C LYS A 300 19.53 -83.02 5.73
N ARG A 301 20.07 -82.00 6.40
CA ARG A 301 19.55 -81.56 7.70
C ARG A 301 18.13 -81.01 7.45
N LYS A 302 17.15 -81.52 8.19
CA LYS A 302 15.75 -81.07 8.14
C LYS A 302 15.71 -79.53 8.20
N THR A 303 14.82 -78.88 7.46
CA THR A 303 14.58 -77.43 7.55
C THR A 303 14.01 -77.01 8.91
N THR A 304 13.62 -77.96 9.77
CA THR A 304 13.28 -77.76 11.19
C THR A 304 14.51 -77.74 12.11
N ASN A 305 15.73 -77.89 11.58
CA ASN A 305 16.95 -77.79 12.36
C ASN A 305 17.31 -76.31 12.54
N CYS A 306 16.71 -75.67 13.53
CA CYS A 306 17.18 -74.41 14.08
C CYS A 306 18.56 -74.69 14.67
N GLY A 307 19.62 -74.33 13.93
CA GLY A 307 20.99 -74.73 14.23
C GLY A 307 21.42 -74.45 15.67
N GLU A 308 21.56 -75.50 16.46
CA GLU A 308 22.48 -75.53 17.58
C GLU A 308 23.91 -75.66 17.02
N SER A 309 24.42 -74.58 16.43
CA SER A 309 25.87 -74.37 16.23
C SER A 309 26.15 -72.93 15.82
N ASN A 310 26.67 -72.18 16.78
CA ASN A 310 27.53 -71.00 16.61
C ASN A 310 26.95 -69.79 15.87
N ILE A 311 25.75 -69.33 16.25
CA ILE A 311 25.47 -67.90 16.20
C ILE A 311 25.92 -67.36 17.55
N TRP A 312 27.04 -66.63 17.55
CA TRP A 312 27.55 -65.97 18.73
C TRP A 312 26.48 -64.95 19.16
N LYS A 313 26.17 -64.87 20.47
CA LYS A 313 25.11 -64.03 21.04
C LYS A 313 25.17 -62.54 20.66
N GLU A 314 26.26 -62.10 20.04
CA GLU A 314 26.53 -60.72 19.66
C GLU A 314 26.21 -60.43 18.19
N SER A 315 25.98 -61.47 17.37
CA SER A 315 25.74 -61.28 15.94
C SER A 315 24.26 -61.00 15.61
N HIS A 316 23.98 -59.87 14.99
CA HIS A 316 22.62 -59.45 14.61
C HIS A 316 22.57 -58.88 13.20
N TYR A 317 21.45 -59.14 12.52
CA TYR A 317 21.20 -58.57 11.19
C TYR A 317 20.70 -57.14 11.32
N ILE A 318 21.34 -56.21 10.60
CA ILE A 318 20.86 -54.84 10.48
C ILE A 318 19.67 -54.83 9.51
N PRO A 319 18.46 -54.42 9.94
CA PRO A 319 17.28 -54.41 9.08
C PRO A 319 17.52 -53.55 7.83
N GLY A 320 17.34 -54.14 6.64
CA GLY A 320 17.54 -53.48 5.35
C GLY A 320 18.92 -53.71 4.70
N SER A 321 19.82 -54.43 5.36
CA SER A 321 21.10 -54.87 4.76
C SER A 321 21.20 -56.40 4.74
N ARG A 322 22.03 -56.94 3.83
CA ARG A 322 22.34 -58.39 3.76
C ARG A 322 23.57 -58.79 4.58
N LEU A 323 24.13 -57.88 5.38
CA LEU A 323 25.34 -58.11 6.16
C LEU A 323 24.96 -58.44 7.60
N MET A 324 25.67 -59.41 8.17
CA MET A 324 25.58 -59.83 9.57
C MET A 324 26.82 -59.25 10.27
N VAL A 325 26.60 -58.52 11.37
CA VAL A 325 27.68 -58.01 12.24
C VAL A 325 27.68 -58.86 13.49
#